data_AF-A0A7C1GD43-F1
#
_entry.id   AF-A0A7C1GD43-F1
#
_cell.length_a   1.000
_cell.length_b   1.000
_cell.length_c   1.000
_cell.angle_alpha   90.00
_cell.angle_beta   90.00
_cell.angle_gamma   90.00
#
_symmetry.space_group_name_H-M   'P 1'
#
loop_
_entity.id
_entity.type
_entity.pdbx_description
1 polymer ?
#
loop_
_entity_poly.entity_id
_entity_poly.type
_entity_poly.pdbx_seq_one_letter_code
_entity_poly.pdbx_strand_id
1 'polypeptide(L)' 'MKGSYAIVMRLDREQNIEVGSLGEIRFRRGYYLYVGSALNGLENRIKRH' A
#
# COMPACT_ATOMS: atom_id res chain seq x y z
N MET A 1 -5.44 -18.86 8.24
CA MET A 1 -3.95 -18.78 8.20
C MET A 1 -3.46 -17.48 8.84
N LYS A 2 -2.23 -17.49 9.39
CA LYS A 2 -1.51 -16.28 9.85
C LYS A 2 -0.40 -15.97 8.85
N GLY A 3 -0.09 -14.70 8.64
CA GLY A 3 1.01 -14.31 7.75
C GLY A 3 1.03 -12.82 7.45
N SER A 4 1.99 -12.40 6.64
CA SER A 4 2.05 -11.05 6.09
C SER A 4 1.59 -11.04 4.64
N TYR A 5 1.09 -9.91 4.18
CA TYR A 5 0.70 -9.67 2.79
C TYR A 5 1.23 -8.31 2.34
N ALA A 6 1.40 -8.18 1.03
CA ALA A 6 1.79 -6.91 0.42
C ALA A 6 0.89 -6.58 -0.76
N ILE A 7 0.56 -5.30 -0.89
CA ILE A 7 -0.08 -4.74 -2.09
C ILE A 7 0.99 -4.00 -2.87
N VAL A 8 1.20 -4.40 -4.12
CA VAL A 8 2.16 -3.76 -5.02
C VAL A 8 1.43 -2.72 -5.86
N MET A 9 1.89 -1.49 -5.80
CA MET A 9 1.38 -0.38 -6.58
C MET A 9 2.50 0.17 -7.46
N ARG A 10 2.17 0.49 -8.71
CA ARG A 10 3.12 1.10 -9.65
C ARG A 10 2.68 2.53 -9.94
N LEU A 11 3.61 3.45 -9.76
CA LEU A 11 3.44 4.85 -10.15
C LEU A 11 4.27 5.12 -11.40
N ASP A 12 3.62 5.35 -12.53
CA ASP A 12 4.30 5.47 -13.84
C ASP A 12 5.06 6.78 -14.03
N ARG A 13 4.71 7.83 -13.29
CA ARG A 13 5.34 9.14 -13.33
C ARG A 13 5.42 9.70 -11.92
N GLU A 14 6.38 10.59 -11.65
CA GLU A 14 6.37 11.29 -10.38
C GLU A 14 5.14 12.20 -10.25
N GLN A 15 4.58 12.30 -9.04
CA GLN A 15 3.38 13.07 -8.74
C GLN A 15 3.46 13.64 -7.34
N ASN A 16 2.95 14.86 -7.17
CA ASN A 16 2.60 15.37 -5.84
C ASN A 16 1.17 14.92 -5.53
N ILE A 17 0.96 14.37 -4.34
CA ILE A 17 -0.32 13.84 -3.90
C ILE A 17 -0.63 14.44 -2.53
N GLU A 18 -1.84 14.97 -2.36
CA GLU A 18 -2.33 15.44 -1.06
C GLU A 18 -2.74 14.26 -0.18
N VAL A 19 -2.09 14.12 0.98
CA VAL A 19 -2.24 12.99 1.91
C VAL A 19 -2.83 13.49 3.23
N GLY A 20 -4.13 13.81 3.22
CA GLY A 20 -4.87 14.21 4.42
C GLY A 20 -4.12 15.27 5.25
N SER A 21 -3.97 15.04 6.55
CA SER A 21 -3.26 15.96 7.45
C SER A 21 -1.74 16.02 7.24
N LEU A 22 -1.16 15.14 6.44
CA LEU A 22 0.27 15.17 6.09
C LEU A 22 0.56 16.18 4.96
N GLY A 23 -0.49 16.72 4.33
CA GLY A 23 -0.37 17.69 3.25
C GLY A 23 0.16 17.06 1.95
N GLU A 24 0.75 17.90 1.10
CA GLU A 24 1.25 17.48 -0.20
C GLU A 24 2.60 16.74 -0.09
N ILE A 25 2.66 15.52 -0.62
CA ILE A 25 3.86 14.69 -0.63
C ILE A 25 4.25 14.39 -2.07
N ARG A 26 5.54 14.57 -2.39
CA ARG A 26 6.10 14.17 -3.69
C ARG A 26 6.43 12.68 -3.72
N PHE A 27 5.72 11.93 -4.55
CA PHE A 27 5.99 10.54 -4.86
C PHE A 27 6.79 10.44 -6.17
N ARG A 28 7.92 9.72 -6.12
CA ARG A 28 8.74 9.44 -7.29
C ARG A 28 8.12 8.30 -8.11
N ARG A 29 8.34 8.30 -9.42
CA ARG A 29 8.03 7.13 -10.27
C ARG A 29 8.67 5.87 -9.66
N GLY A 30 7.93 4.77 -9.60
CA GLY A 30 8.45 3.51 -9.08
C GLY A 30 7.37 2.58 -8.54
N TYR A 31 7.82 1.55 -7.83
CA TYR A 31 6.94 0.63 -7.12
C TYR A 31 6.86 1.00 -5.65
N TYR A 32 5.64 0.94 -5.12
CA TYR A 32 5.31 1.18 -3.73
C TYR A 32 4.67 -0.08 -3.17
N LEU A 33 5.08 -0.47 -1.95
CA LEU A 33 4.51 -1.62 -1.27
C LEU A 33 3.80 -1.14 0.00
N TYR A 34 2.53 -1.50 0.12
CA TYR A 34 1.87 -1.53 1.41
C TYR A 34 2.06 -2.91 2.01
N VAL A 35 2.69 -3.01 3.17
CA VAL A 35 2.95 -4.28 3.86
C VAL A 35 2.09 -4.34 5.13
N GLY A 36 1.31 -5.40 5.27
CA GLY A 36 0.47 -5.64 6.44
C GLY A 36 0.67 -7.02 7.02
N SER A 37 0.54 -7.15 8.35
CA SER A 37 0.45 -8.44 9.04
C SER A 37 -1.01 -8.84 9.26
N ALA A 38 -1.31 -10.13 9.15
CA ALA A 38 -2.59 -10.72 9.50
C ALA A 38 -2.36 -11.85 10.52
N LEU A 39 -2.43 -11.51 11.80
CA LEU A 39 -2.31 -12.47 12.90
C LEU A 39 -3.52 -13.42 12.97
N ASN A 40 -4.67 -13.02 12.42
CA ASN A 40 -5.85 -13.84 12.12
C ASN A 40 -6.55 -13.27 10.88
N GLY A 41 -7.09 -14.14 10.01
CA GLY A 41 -7.90 -13.73 8.85
C GLY A 41 -7.12 -13.25 7.62
N LEU A 42 -5.92 -13.79 7.36
CA LEU A 42 -5.11 -13.47 6.18
C LEU A 42 -5.91 -13.57 4.87
N GLU A 43 -6.62 -14.67 4.67
CA GLU A 43 -7.44 -14.90 3.46
C GLU A 43 -8.53 -13.83 3.28
N ASN A 44 -9.19 -13.39 4.34
CA ASN A 44 -10.21 -12.35 4.26
C ASN A 44 -9.62 -10.98 3.91
N ARG A 45 -8.39 -10.70 4.37
CA ARG A 45 -7.68 -9.47 4.00
C ARG A 45 -7.21 -9.52 2.56
N ILE A 46 -6.69 -10.65 2.11
CA ILE A 46 -6.34 -10.86 0.70
C ILE A 46 -7.59 -10.73 -0.18
N LYS A 47 -8.71 -11.37 0.15
CA LYS A 47 -9.96 -11.27 -0.65
C LYS A 47 -10.57 -9.87 -0.72
N ARG A 48 -10.25 -9.00 0.23
CA ARG A 48 -10.73 -7.60 0.24
C ARG A 48 -9.95 -6.71 -0.71
N HIS A 49 -8.71 -7.08 -1.03
CA HIS A 49 -7.77 -6.29 -1.83
C HIS A 49 -7.52 -6.95 -3.18
#